data_AF-A0A915ZBZ5-F1
#
_entry.id   AF-A0A915ZBZ5-F1
#
_cell.length_a   1.000
_cell.length_b   1.000
_cell.length_c   1.000
_cell.angle_alpha   90.00
_cell.angle_beta   90.00
_cell.angle_gamma   90.00
#
_symmetry.space_group_name_H-M   'P 1'
#
loop_
_entity.id
_entity.type
_entity.pdbx_description
1 polymer ?
#
loop_
_entity_poly.entity_id
_entity_poly.type
_entity_poly.pdbx_seq_one_letter_code
_entity_poly.pdbx_strand_id
1 'polypeptide(L)'
;MPYMHIFAKHVPQFLRQLKEKGFSLQILSTSSIEKKNHNQVCLFFGGTTMGGGTDGKSVVYNIMSFENHQLFYLINNTPKKIVARNIDVNKEN
;
A
#
# COMPACT_ATOMS: atom_id res chain seq x y z
N MET A 1 -17.03 -28.12 22.03
CA MET A 1 -16.15 -27.67 20.92
C MET A 1 -15.63 -26.26 21.23
N PRO A 2 -14.40 -26.13 21.74
CA PRO A 2 -13.86 -24.86 22.25
C PRO A 2 -13.87 -23.73 21.21
N TYR A 3 -13.62 -24.05 19.94
CA TYR A 3 -13.66 -23.09 18.84
C TYR A 3 -15.02 -22.39 18.66
N MET A 4 -16.12 -23.17 18.68
CA MET A 4 -17.48 -22.63 18.51
C MET A 4 -17.87 -21.72 19.68
N HIS A 5 -17.39 -22.02 20.89
CA HIS A 5 -17.63 -21.19 22.06
C HIS A 5 -16.88 -19.85 21.98
N ILE A 6 -15.60 -19.88 21.59
CA ILE A 6 -14.80 -18.67 21.35
C ILE A 6 -15.47 -17.78 20.30
N PHE A 7 -15.90 -18.37 19.18
CA PHE A 7 -16.56 -17.64 18.11
C PHE A 7 -17.90 -17.04 18.54
N ALA A 8 -18.76 -17.80 19.22
CA ALA A 8 -20.09 -17.33 19.61
C ALA A 8 -20.10 -16.35 20.80
N LYS A 9 -19.07 -16.36 21.65
CA LYS A 9 -19.04 -15.54 22.89
C LYS A 9 -17.98 -14.45 22.86
N HIS A 10 -16.74 -14.80 22.53
CA HIS A 10 -15.62 -13.86 22.65
C HIS A 10 -15.54 -12.90 21.48
N VAL A 11 -15.85 -13.34 20.25
CA VAL A 11 -15.84 -12.45 19.08
C VAL A 11 -16.90 -11.34 19.21
N PRO A 12 -18.18 -11.61 19.54
CA PRO A 12 -19.17 -10.54 19.74
C PRO A 12 -18.82 -9.60 20.91
N GLN A 13 -18.28 -10.14 22.00
CA GLN A 13 -17.85 -9.34 23.15
C GLN A 13 -16.72 -8.38 22.77
N PHE A 14 -15.74 -8.86 22.01
CA PHE A 14 -14.63 -8.06 21.50
C PHE A 14 -15.12 -6.95 20.54
N LEU A 15 -16.04 -7.27 19.63
CA LEU A 15 -16.63 -6.29 18.72
C LEU A 15 -17.40 -5.19 19.47
N ARG A 16 -18.11 -5.54 20.54
CA ARG A 16 -18.79 -4.56 21.39
C ARG A 16 -17.79 -3.62 22.06
N GLN A 17 -16.71 -4.16 22.62
CA GLN A 17 -15.64 -3.37 23.24
C GLN A 17 -14.92 -2.46 22.24
N LEU A 18 -14.71 -2.93 21.00
CA LEU A 18 -14.15 -2.10 19.93
C LEU A 18 -15.08 -0.93 19.58
N LYS A 19 -16.38 -1.20 19.46
CA LYS A 19 -17.39 -0.17 19.19
C LYS A 19 -17.48 0.86 20.31
N GLU A 20 -17.46 0.42 21.58
CA GLU A 20 -17.43 1.30 22.76
C GLU A 20 -16.21 2.22 22.78
N LYS A 21 -15.05 1.73 22.32
CA LYS A 21 -13.82 2.52 22.19
C LYS A 21 -13.76 3.38 20.91
N GLY A 22 -14.76 3.31 20.04
CA GLY A 22 -14.80 4.06 18.78
C GLY A 22 -13.83 3.54 17.71
N PHE A 23 -13.31 2.31 17.85
CA PHE A 23 -12.40 1.72 16.89
C PHE A 23 -13.12 0.81 15.89
N SER A 24 -12.64 0.81 14.65
CA SER A 24 -13.10 -0.09 13.60
C SER A 24 -12.19 -1.31 13.50
N LEU A 25 -12.74 -2.45 13.06
CA LEU A 25 -11.94 -3.65 12.75
C LEU A 25 -10.86 -3.40 11.69
N GLN A 26 -11.04 -2.38 10.85
CA GLN A 26 -10.08 -2.03 9.80
C GLN A 26 -8.71 -1.67 10.39
N ILE A 27 -8.66 -1.09 11.59
CA ILE A 27 -7.41 -0.74 12.28
C ILE A 27 -6.60 -1.99 12.66
N LEU A 28 -7.28 -3.11 12.88
CA LEU A 28 -6.66 -4.40 13.21
C LEU A 28 -6.32 -5.22 11.97
N SER A 29 -6.68 -4.75 10.77
CA SER A 29 -6.43 -5.45 9.52
C SER A 29 -4.97 -5.34 9.12
N THR A 30 -4.34 -6.47 8.84
CA THR A 30 -2.98 -6.56 8.26
C THR A 30 -2.97 -6.46 6.74
N SER A 31 -4.15 -6.36 6.11
CA SER A 31 -4.32 -6.40 4.65
C SER A 31 -3.52 -5.33 3.89
N SER A 32 -3.32 -4.14 4.48
CA SER A 32 -2.51 -3.08 3.85
C SER A 32 -1.03 -3.47 3.74
N ILE A 33 -0.49 -4.14 4.76
CA ILE A 33 0.90 -4.60 4.81
C ILE A 33 1.09 -5.75 3.80
N GLU A 34 0.17 -6.71 3.80
CA GLU A 34 0.16 -7.82 2.85
C GLU A 34 0.11 -7.33 1.41
N LYS A 35 -0.75 -6.35 1.12
CA LYS A 35 -0.84 -5.72 -0.20
C LYS A 35 0.44 -4.98 -0.58
N LYS A 36 1.05 -4.23 0.35
CA LYS A 36 2.33 -3.57 0.11
C LYS A 36 3.42 -4.58 -0.24
N ASN A 37 3.54 -5.65 0.54
CA ASN A 37 4.53 -6.70 0.32
C ASN A 37 4.30 -7.40 -1.03
N HIS A 38 3.06 -7.77 -1.34
CA HIS A 38 2.70 -8.38 -2.63
C HIS A 38 3.09 -7.47 -3.81
N ASN A 39 2.75 -6.17 -3.74
CA ASN A 39 3.09 -5.22 -4.79
C ASN A 39 4.61 -5.05 -4.96
N GLN A 40 5.38 -5.02 -3.86
CA GLN A 40 6.85 -4.95 -3.94
C GLN A 40 7.44 -6.20 -4.59
N VAL A 41 6.97 -7.39 -4.20
CA VAL A 41 7.41 -8.65 -4.82
C VAL A 41 7.06 -8.66 -6.32
N CYS A 42 5.84 -8.30 -6.67
CA CYS A 42 5.41 -8.23 -8.07
C CYS A 42 6.21 -7.19 -8.89
N LEU A 43 6.48 -6.01 -8.33
CA LEU A 43 7.15 -4.92 -9.03
C LEU A 43 8.64 -5.20 -9.28
N PHE A 44 9.35 -5.73 -8.28
CA PHE A 44 10.82 -5.85 -8.33
C PHE A 44 11.31 -7.24 -8.75
N PHE A 45 10.49 -8.27 -8.55
CA PHE A 45 10.85 -9.66 -8.85
C PHE A 45 9.98 -10.26 -9.97
N GLY A 46 9.00 -9.51 -10.49
CA GLY A 46 8.21 -9.91 -11.66
C GLY A 46 7.44 -11.22 -11.47
N GLY A 47 7.23 -11.67 -10.23
CA GLY A 47 6.65 -12.97 -9.92
C GLY A 47 7.59 -14.17 -10.13
N THR A 48 8.87 -13.95 -10.41
CA THR A 48 9.88 -15.01 -10.62
C THR A 48 10.90 -15.04 -9.48
N THR A 49 11.32 -16.23 -9.07
CA THR A 49 12.26 -16.46 -7.95
C THR A 49 13.73 -16.19 -8.34
N MET A 50 13.99 -15.78 -9.58
CA MET A 50 15.34 -15.67 -10.15
C MET A 50 15.87 -14.24 -10.08
N GLY A 51 16.42 -13.88 -8.91
CA GLY A 51 17.35 -12.75 -8.74
C GLY A 51 16.77 -11.33 -8.81
N GLY A 52 15.69 -11.11 -9.55
CA GLY A 52 15.14 -9.77 -9.82
C GLY A 52 16.15 -8.84 -10.51
N GLY A 53 15.67 -7.67 -10.95
CA GLY A 53 16.50 -6.69 -11.66
C GLY A 53 16.25 -6.67 -13.16
N THR A 54 16.00 -5.48 -13.66
CA THR A 54 15.87 -5.16 -15.09
C THR A 54 17.13 -4.41 -15.53
N ASP A 55 17.46 -4.51 -16.82
CA ASP A 55 18.44 -3.62 -17.47
C ASP A 55 19.87 -3.66 -16.88
N GLY A 56 20.31 -4.83 -16.43
CA GLY A 56 21.68 -5.05 -15.96
C GLY A 56 22.00 -4.47 -14.58
N LYS A 57 21.00 -3.96 -13.85
CA LYS A 57 21.14 -3.44 -12.49
C LYS A 57 20.59 -4.44 -11.47
N SER A 58 21.14 -4.43 -10.25
CA SER A 58 20.64 -5.27 -9.17
C SER A 58 19.26 -4.82 -8.70
N VAL A 59 18.44 -5.77 -8.24
CA VAL A 59 17.13 -5.48 -7.66
C VAL A 59 17.22 -4.49 -6.49
N VAL A 60 18.31 -4.55 -5.70
CA VAL A 60 18.56 -3.65 -4.58
C VAL A 60 18.70 -2.20 -5.05
N TYR A 61 19.40 -1.96 -6.16
CA TYR A 61 19.50 -0.62 -6.74
C TYR A 61 18.13 -0.10 -7.19
N ASN A 62 17.33 -0.95 -7.84
CA ASN A 62 16.00 -0.57 -8.30
C ASN A 62 15.06 -0.22 -7.12
N ILE A 63 15.08 -1.00 -6.03
CA ILE A 63 14.32 -0.71 -4.81
C ILE A 63 14.78 0.62 -4.20
N MET A 64 16.10 0.79 -4.01
CA MET A 64 16.67 1.99 -3.39
C MET A 64 16.32 3.25 -4.19
N SER A 65 16.47 3.21 -5.52
CA SER A 65 16.13 4.34 -6.39
C SER A 65 14.64 4.67 -6.32
N PHE A 66 13.78 3.65 -6.29
CA PHE A 66 12.33 3.85 -6.20
C PHE A 66 11.92 4.49 -4.87
N GLU A 67 12.39 3.95 -3.74
CA GLU A 67 12.05 4.48 -2.41
C GLU A 67 12.60 5.89 -2.20
N ASN A 68 13.84 6.15 -2.61
CA ASN A 68 14.44 7.48 -2.51
C ASN A 68 13.67 8.52 -3.36
N HIS A 69 13.19 8.13 -4.54
CA HIS A 69 12.38 9.04 -5.37
C HIS A 69 11.04 9.38 -4.69
N GLN A 70 10.40 8.40 -4.06
CA GLN A 70 9.18 8.64 -3.29
C GLN A 70 9.40 9.58 -2.09
N LEU A 71 10.55 9.47 -1.43
CA LEU A 71 10.96 10.36 -0.34
C LEU A 71 11.25 11.78 -0.83
N PHE A 72 11.94 11.92 -1.97
CA PHE A 72 12.21 13.22 -2.58
C PHE A 72 10.92 14.01 -2.83
N TYR A 73 9.91 13.39 -3.45
CA TYR A 73 8.62 14.05 -3.67
C TYR A 73 7.91 14.45 -2.36
N LEU A 74 8.04 13.61 -1.32
CA LEU A 74 7.44 13.87 -0.02
C LEU A 74 8.11 15.05 0.70
N ILE A 75 9.44 15.10 0.69
CA ILE A 75 10.22 16.15 1.36
C ILE A 75 10.05 17.50 0.64
N ASN A 76 10.01 17.48 -0.70
CA ASN A 76 9.93 18.69 -1.51
C ASN A 76 8.49 19.14 -1.80
N ASN A 77 7.48 18.58 -1.10
CA ASN A 77 6.05 18.83 -1.32
C ASN A 77 5.64 18.84 -2.80
N THR A 78 6.33 18.04 -3.62
CA THR A 78 6.15 18.03 -5.06
C THR A 78 5.05 17.02 -5.40
N PRO A 79 4.00 17.41 -6.14
CA PRO A 79 2.88 16.53 -6.41
C PRO A 79 3.34 15.30 -7.23
N LYS A 80 3.07 14.10 -6.70
CA LYS A 80 3.42 12.81 -7.34
C LYS A 80 2.63 12.51 -8.63
N LYS A 81 1.58 13.29 -8.91
CA LYS A 81 0.79 13.24 -10.15
C LYS A 81 0.81 14.62 -10.79
N ILE A 82 1.13 14.68 -12.08
CA ILE A 82 0.79 15.83 -12.91
C ILE A 82 -0.74 15.87 -12.96
N VAL A 83 -1.35 16.82 -12.26
CA VAL A 83 -2.72 17.22 -12.57
C VAL A 83 -2.60 17.92 -13.91
N ALA A 84 -2.91 17.21 -15.00
CA ALA A 84 -3.05 17.84 -16.30
C ALA A 84 -4.08 18.95 -16.13
N ARG A 85 -3.63 20.20 -16.05
CA ARG A 85 -4.50 21.35 -16.24
C ARG A 85 -4.89 21.24 -17.71
N ASN A 86 -6.15 20.89 -17.98
CA ASN A 86 -6.69 21.02 -19.32
C ASN A 86 -6.47 22.48 -19.73
N ILE A 87 -5.48 22.72 -20.60
CA ILE A 87 -5.31 24.02 -21.23
C ILE A 87 -6.45 24.08 -22.24
N ASP A 88 -7.53 24.73 -21.86
CA ASP A 88 -8.64 25.03 -22.75
C ASP A 88 -8.12 26.02 -23.80
N VAL A 89 -7.69 25.50 -24.94
CA VAL A 89 -7.34 26.29 -26.12
C VAL A 89 -8.66 26.78 -26.72
N ASN A 90 -9.28 27.77 -26.09
CA ASN A 90 -10.28 28.59 -26.77
C ASN A 90 -9.54 29.36 -27.86
N LYS A 91 -9.62 28.83 -29.09
CA LYS A 91 -9.29 29.57 -30.31
C LYS A 91 -10.24 30.74 -30.41
N GLU A 92 -9.71 31.95 -30.23
CA GLU A 92 -10.27 33.14 -30.86
C GLU A 92 -10.22 32.93 -32.38
N ASN A 93 -11.39 32.99 -33.03
CA ASN A 93 -11.67 33.69 -34.29
C ASN A 93 -13.13 33.46 -34.70
#